data_AF-A0A7C9PM98-F1
#
_entry.id   AF-A0A7C9PM98-F1
#
_cell.length_a   1.000
_cell.length_b   1.000
_cell.length_c   1.000
_cell.angle_alpha   90.00
_cell.angle_beta   90.00
_cell.angle_gamma   90.00
#
_symmetry.space_group_name_H-M   'P 1'
#
loop_
_entity.id
_entity.type
_entity.pdbx_description
1 polymer ?
#
loop_
_entity_poly.entity_id
_entity_poly.type
_entity_poly.pdbx_seq_one_letter_code
_entity_poly.pdbx_strand_id
1 'polypeptide(L)'
;MTRTVLTFFAVAATLLALGACTSVREVYQPPMRLITPSPTATATTVPAATPSPARTAKPSPPPISRGGDVILVGGVVLPNSARTPGERNPAVTQATIGSTICVSGWTATVRPPSSVTTAIKVQQLASGYAFHGDTSTSDYEEDHLISLELGGSPSSVANLWPEPYAAREGARAKDALENRLHVLVCETRVSLLTAQKAIADNWWDAYRKYVVTTPRPVVKPQPVAPAPPTTHIVHPGAFCAVRGATGVTTTGRAMVCKTTSTDSRLRWRSA
;
A
#
# COMPACT_ATOMS: atom_id res chain seq x y z
N MET A 1 19.17 -9.44 -74.62
CA MET A 1 20.48 -8.81 -74.88
C MET A 1 20.72 -7.76 -73.82
N THR A 2 21.89 -7.80 -73.16
CA THR A 2 22.50 -6.75 -72.29
C THR A 2 21.72 -6.36 -71.01
N ARG A 3 22.26 -6.32 -69.79
CA ARG A 3 23.65 -6.16 -69.31
C ARG A 3 23.70 -6.60 -67.83
N THR A 4 24.59 -7.53 -67.50
CA THR A 4 25.11 -7.73 -66.14
C THR A 4 26.48 -7.08 -66.11
N VAL A 5 26.67 -6.03 -65.31
CA VAL A 5 27.98 -5.41 -65.11
C VAL A 5 28.41 -5.72 -63.68
N LEU A 6 29.35 -6.66 -63.59
CA LEU A 6 30.22 -6.90 -62.46
C LEU A 6 31.31 -5.82 -62.51
N THR A 7 31.58 -5.10 -61.42
CA THR A 7 32.82 -4.32 -61.30
C THR A 7 33.35 -4.41 -59.89
N PHE A 8 34.65 -4.69 -59.85
CA PHE A 8 35.46 -4.98 -58.68
C PHE A 8 35.85 -3.73 -57.88
N PHE A 9 36.14 -4.03 -56.60
CA PHE A 9 36.71 -3.24 -55.53
C PHE A 9 37.76 -2.18 -55.89
N ALA A 10 37.64 -1.01 -55.25
CA ALA A 10 38.78 -0.23 -54.77
C ALA A 10 38.49 0.18 -53.31
N VAL A 11 39.29 -0.34 -52.39
CA VAL A 11 39.30 0.02 -50.97
C VAL A 11 40.11 1.31 -50.83
N ALA A 12 39.51 2.37 -50.30
CA ALA A 12 40.21 3.56 -49.85
C ALA A 12 39.86 3.79 -48.38
N ALA A 13 40.80 3.45 -47.50
CA ALA A 13 40.75 3.78 -46.08
C ALA A 13 41.01 5.28 -45.90
N THR A 14 40.06 5.99 -45.28
CA THR A 14 40.26 7.34 -44.76
C THR A 14 39.90 7.37 -43.28
N LEU A 15 40.93 7.47 -42.45
CA LEU A 15 40.87 7.93 -41.07
C LEU A 15 40.44 9.40 -41.07
N LEU A 16 39.46 9.79 -40.26
CA LEU A 16 39.40 11.12 -39.66
C LEU A 16 38.56 11.10 -38.37
N ALA A 17 39.00 11.92 -37.42
CA ALA A 17 38.80 11.83 -35.99
C ALA A 17 37.37 12.08 -35.48
N LEU A 18 37.02 11.38 -34.38
CA LEU A 18 35.88 11.67 -33.53
C LEU A 18 36.11 12.97 -32.74
N GLY A 19 35.22 13.95 -32.92
CA GLY A 19 35.06 15.08 -32.01
C GLY A 19 33.85 14.84 -31.09
N ALA A 20 34.09 14.38 -29.87
CA ALA A 20 33.07 14.25 -28.84
C ALA A 20 32.91 15.59 -28.09
N CYS A 21 31.73 16.22 -28.22
CA CYS A 21 31.32 17.30 -27.33
C CYS A 21 31.04 16.72 -25.94
N THR A 22 31.94 16.98 -24.99
CA THR A 22 31.71 16.74 -23.56
C THR A 22 31.27 18.05 -22.91
N SER A 23 30.01 18.10 -22.48
CA SER A 23 29.49 19.15 -21.61
C SER A 23 30.00 18.87 -20.20
N VAL A 24 30.94 19.68 -19.74
CA VAL A 24 31.49 19.61 -18.38
C VAL A 24 30.45 20.21 -17.42
N ARG A 25 29.89 19.37 -16.55
CA ARG A 25 29.15 19.85 -15.37
C ARG A 25 30.15 20.29 -14.32
N GLU A 26 30.08 21.57 -14.00
CA GLU A 26 30.81 22.23 -12.93
C GLU A 26 30.38 21.66 -11.56
N VAL A 27 31.34 21.06 -10.85
CA VAL A 27 31.17 20.53 -9.50
C VAL A 27 31.41 21.66 -8.52
N TYR A 28 30.38 22.07 -7.79
CA TYR A 28 30.49 22.99 -6.67
C TYR A 28 31.18 22.31 -5.48
N GLN A 29 32.41 22.74 -5.15
CA GLN A 29 33.14 22.36 -3.93
C GLN A 29 32.93 23.41 -2.84
N PRO A 30 32.51 23.03 -1.61
CA PRO A 30 32.52 23.96 -0.48
C PRO A 30 33.96 24.21 0.02
N PRO A 31 34.24 25.37 0.64
CA PRO A 31 35.57 25.71 1.12
C PRO A 31 36.00 24.85 2.32
N MET A 32 37.22 24.32 2.26
CA MET A 32 37.89 23.70 3.41
C MET A 32 38.17 24.75 4.48
N ARG A 33 37.77 24.47 5.72
CA ARG A 33 38.24 25.20 6.91
C ARG A 33 39.69 24.83 7.19
N LEU A 34 40.55 25.83 7.28
CA LEU A 34 41.91 25.71 7.80
C LEU A 34 41.84 25.40 9.31
N ILE A 35 42.34 24.24 9.71
CA ILE A 35 42.56 23.87 11.12
C ILE A 35 43.99 24.31 11.47
N THR A 36 44.11 25.32 12.31
CA THR A 36 45.35 25.73 12.98
C THR A 36 45.81 24.64 13.97
N PRO A 37 47.10 24.26 13.99
CA PRO A 37 47.63 23.40 15.05
C PRO A 37 47.86 24.19 16.35
N SER A 38 47.29 23.71 17.45
CA SER A 38 47.59 24.18 18.82
C SER A 38 48.92 23.60 19.32
N PRO A 39 49.66 24.32 20.18
CA PRO A 39 50.96 23.91 20.66
C PRO A 39 50.90 22.79 21.72
N THR A 40 51.94 21.96 21.66
CA THR A 40 52.35 20.87 22.53
C THR A 40 52.13 21.14 24.03
N ALA A 41 51.38 20.26 24.69
CA ALA A 41 51.35 20.13 26.13
C ALA A 41 52.14 18.88 26.57
N THR A 42 53.10 19.14 27.45
CA THR A 42 54.09 18.22 28.02
C THR A 42 53.44 17.04 28.75
N ALA A 43 53.89 15.81 28.45
CA ALA A 43 53.50 14.61 29.16
C ALA A 43 54.08 14.61 30.59
N THR A 44 53.21 14.61 31.60
CA THR A 44 53.56 14.30 32.99
C THR A 44 53.16 12.85 33.26
N THR A 45 54.15 12.01 33.55
CA THR A 45 54.00 10.61 33.95
C THR A 45 53.43 10.52 35.36
N VAL A 46 52.31 9.82 35.54
CA VAL A 46 51.76 9.38 36.84
C VAL A 46 51.92 7.86 36.94
N PRO A 47 52.38 7.30 38.08
CA PRO A 47 52.68 5.88 38.19
C PRO A 47 51.42 4.99 38.18
N ALA A 48 51.61 3.79 37.62
CA ALA A 48 50.59 2.77 37.42
C ALA A 48 50.06 2.21 38.75
N ALA A 49 48.75 2.35 38.98
CA ALA A 49 48.02 1.60 40.00
C ALA A 49 47.58 0.25 39.42
N THR A 50 47.86 -0.82 40.17
CA THR A 50 47.53 -2.21 39.84
C THR A 50 46.02 -2.43 39.84
N PRO A 51 45.39 -2.97 38.77
CA PRO A 51 43.97 -3.32 38.81
C PRO A 51 43.76 -4.64 39.56
N SER A 52 42.90 -4.59 40.57
CA SER A 52 42.32 -5.77 41.24
C SER A 52 41.41 -6.54 40.26
N PRO A 53 41.33 -7.89 40.31
CA PRO A 53 40.52 -8.65 39.36
C PRO A 53 39.04 -8.40 39.60
N ALA A 54 38.40 -7.64 38.71
CA ALA A 54 36.96 -7.48 38.67
C ALA A 54 36.31 -8.84 38.36
N ARG A 55 35.45 -9.30 39.27
CA ARG A 55 34.51 -10.40 39.01
C ARG A 55 33.73 -10.07 37.74
N THR A 56 33.85 -10.91 36.72
CA THR A 56 33.01 -10.89 35.52
C THR A 56 31.57 -11.21 35.93
N ALA A 57 30.79 -10.17 36.18
CA ALA A 57 29.33 -10.29 36.21
C ALA A 57 28.88 -10.66 34.79
N LYS A 58 28.22 -11.82 34.67
CA LYS A 58 27.48 -12.24 33.48
C LYS A 58 26.59 -11.07 33.04
N PRO A 59 26.56 -10.68 31.75
CA PRO A 59 25.69 -9.61 31.30
C PRO A 59 24.26 -9.95 31.70
N SER A 60 23.67 -9.13 32.57
CA SER A 60 22.25 -9.20 32.83
C SER A 60 21.52 -8.93 31.52
N PRO A 61 20.47 -9.70 31.18
CA PRO A 61 19.65 -9.36 30.03
C PRO A 61 19.16 -7.91 30.18
N PRO A 62 19.06 -7.15 29.08
CA PRO A 62 18.57 -5.78 29.14
C PRO A 62 17.21 -5.77 29.86
N PRO A 63 16.90 -4.69 30.61
CA PRO A 63 15.60 -4.58 31.26
C PRO A 63 14.52 -4.79 30.21
N ILE A 64 13.63 -5.75 30.46
CA ILE A 64 12.43 -5.97 29.63
C ILE A 64 11.72 -4.62 29.57
N SER A 65 11.80 -3.95 28.43
CA SER A 65 11.02 -2.75 28.18
C SER A 65 9.56 -3.13 28.38
N ARG A 66 8.83 -2.41 29.25
CA ARG A 66 7.37 -2.48 29.34
C ARG A 66 6.73 -1.88 28.08
N GLY A 67 7.14 -2.38 26.92
CA GLY A 67 6.84 -1.87 25.59
C GLY A 67 6.65 -3.03 24.62
N GLY A 68 6.03 -4.13 25.10
CA GLY A 68 5.54 -5.22 24.27
C GLY A 68 4.09 -5.02 23.80
N ASP A 69 3.38 -4.10 24.44
CA ASP A 69 1.94 -3.99 24.32
C ASP A 69 1.53 -3.18 23.07
N VAL A 70 0.36 -3.53 22.54
CA VAL A 70 -0.44 -2.61 21.74
C VAL A 70 -0.78 -1.35 22.54
N ILE A 71 -0.82 -0.19 21.89
CA ILE A 71 -0.98 1.10 22.57
C ILE A 71 -2.47 1.44 22.68
N LEU A 72 -2.95 1.73 23.89
CA LEU A 72 -4.31 2.24 24.10
C LEU A 72 -4.34 3.77 23.99
N VAL A 73 -4.95 4.30 22.93
CA VAL A 73 -5.19 5.75 22.79
C VAL A 73 -6.70 6.00 22.80
N GLY A 74 -7.21 6.52 23.92
CA GLY A 74 -8.63 6.83 24.05
C GLY A 74 -9.57 5.62 23.98
N GLY A 75 -9.09 4.43 24.35
CA GLY A 75 -9.82 3.15 24.25
C GLY A 75 -9.54 2.35 22.98
N VAL A 76 -8.78 2.92 22.04
CA VAL A 76 -8.45 2.29 20.76
C VAL A 76 -7.10 1.61 20.82
N VAL A 77 -7.02 0.40 20.29
CA VAL A 77 -5.80 -0.40 20.26
C VAL A 77 -4.98 -0.08 18.99
N LEU A 78 -3.74 0.36 19.16
CA LEU A 78 -2.80 0.62 18.06
C LEU A 78 -1.65 -0.40 18.06
N PRO A 79 -1.05 -0.72 16.91
CA PRO A 79 0.17 -1.51 16.88
C PRO A 79 1.31 -0.81 17.60
N ASN A 80 2.27 -1.60 18.05
CA ASN A 80 3.53 -1.09 18.58
C ASN A 80 4.41 -0.62 17.43
N SER A 81 4.61 0.69 17.30
CA SER A 81 5.35 1.28 16.16
C SER A 81 6.82 0.88 16.07
N ALA A 82 7.43 0.40 17.15
CA ALA A 82 8.79 -0.16 17.11
C ALA A 82 8.83 -1.54 16.44
N ARG A 83 7.71 -2.28 16.47
CA ARG A 83 7.58 -3.63 15.92
C ARG A 83 6.91 -3.64 14.55
N THR A 84 5.89 -2.80 14.38
CA THR A 84 5.08 -2.66 13.16
C THR A 84 5.06 -1.19 12.74
N PRO A 85 6.16 -0.64 12.19
CA PRO A 85 6.23 0.75 11.75
C PRO A 85 5.42 1.06 10.46
N GLY A 86 4.90 0.05 9.76
CA GLY A 86 4.18 0.20 8.50
C GLY A 86 5.10 0.07 7.27
N GLU A 87 5.67 -1.12 7.06
CA GLU A 87 6.47 -1.36 5.85
C GLU A 87 5.61 -1.32 4.57
N ARG A 88 6.13 -0.66 3.53
CA ARG A 88 5.45 -0.47 2.24
C ARG A 88 5.92 -1.49 1.21
N ASN A 89 5.03 -1.88 0.30
CA ASN A 89 5.36 -2.65 -0.88
C ASN A 89 6.10 -1.76 -1.91
N PRO A 90 7.36 -2.07 -2.28
CA PRO A 90 8.13 -1.23 -3.20
C PRO A 90 7.56 -1.18 -4.62
N ALA A 91 6.70 -2.12 -5.01
CA ALA A 91 6.00 -2.09 -6.30
C ALA A 91 4.87 -1.04 -6.35
N VAL A 92 4.43 -0.54 -5.19
CA VAL A 92 3.35 0.45 -5.09
C VAL A 92 3.93 1.82 -4.76
N THR A 93 3.95 2.67 -5.78
CA THR A 93 4.39 4.06 -5.71
C THR A 93 3.28 4.94 -6.28
N GLN A 94 3.36 6.25 -6.05
CA GLN A 94 2.42 7.19 -6.66
C GLN A 94 2.34 7.06 -8.19
N ALA A 95 3.45 6.68 -8.84
CA ALA A 95 3.51 6.50 -10.29
C ALA A 95 2.86 5.17 -10.76
N THR A 96 2.79 4.16 -9.89
CA THR A 96 2.30 2.82 -10.25
C THR A 96 0.89 2.53 -9.71
N ILE A 97 0.25 3.45 -8.97
CA ILE A 97 -1.09 3.20 -8.40
C ILE A 97 -2.14 2.83 -9.47
N GLY A 98 -2.04 3.39 -10.68
CA GLY A 98 -2.96 3.13 -11.79
C GLY A 98 -2.82 1.72 -12.41
N SER A 99 -1.74 1.00 -12.12
CA SER A 99 -1.52 -0.40 -12.51
C SER A 99 -1.41 -1.34 -11.31
N THR A 100 -1.62 -0.83 -10.10
CA THR A 100 -1.53 -1.60 -8.84
C THR A 100 -2.79 -1.42 -8.02
N ILE A 101 -2.73 -0.69 -6.91
CA ILE A 101 -3.81 -0.61 -5.93
C ILE A 101 -5.13 -0.10 -6.53
N CYS A 102 -5.11 0.78 -7.54
CA CYS A 102 -6.32 1.29 -8.19
C CYS A 102 -6.86 0.39 -9.32
N VAL A 103 -6.31 -0.83 -9.47
CA VAL A 103 -6.81 -1.85 -10.39
C VAL A 103 -7.54 -2.93 -9.61
N SER A 104 -8.79 -3.17 -9.99
CA SER A 104 -9.63 -4.21 -9.39
C SER A 104 -8.93 -5.56 -9.37
N GLY A 105 -8.87 -6.19 -8.19
CA GLY A 105 -8.28 -7.52 -8.00
C GLY A 105 -6.77 -7.54 -7.76
N TRP A 106 -6.06 -6.40 -7.83
CA TRP A 106 -4.61 -6.38 -7.63
C TRP A 106 -4.19 -6.92 -6.27
N THR A 107 -4.90 -6.57 -5.19
CA THR A 107 -4.57 -7.05 -3.83
C THR A 107 -4.65 -8.57 -3.70
N ALA A 108 -5.52 -9.23 -4.45
CA ALA A 108 -5.60 -10.69 -4.50
C ALA A 108 -4.33 -11.33 -5.09
N THR A 109 -3.60 -10.63 -5.95
CA THR A 109 -2.37 -11.14 -6.58
C THR A 109 -1.15 -11.08 -5.65
N VAL A 110 -1.17 -10.20 -4.64
CA VAL A 110 -0.05 -9.99 -3.70
C VAL A 110 -0.32 -10.52 -2.30
N ARG A 111 -1.57 -10.89 -1.98
CA ARG A 111 -1.96 -11.42 -0.67
C ARG A 111 -1.21 -12.73 -0.42
N PRO A 112 -0.50 -12.88 0.71
CA PRO A 112 0.19 -14.13 1.02
C PRO A 112 -0.84 -15.23 1.35
N PRO A 113 -0.47 -16.51 1.21
CA PRO A 113 -1.26 -17.61 1.72
C PRO A 113 -1.53 -17.45 3.22
N SER A 114 -2.70 -17.87 3.70
CA SER A 114 -3.08 -17.76 5.11
C SER A 114 -2.14 -18.54 6.05
N SER A 115 -1.45 -19.56 5.56
CA SER A 115 -0.42 -20.28 6.33
C SER A 115 0.75 -19.39 6.73
N VAL A 116 1.13 -18.42 5.88
CA VAL A 116 2.21 -17.47 6.16
C VAL A 116 1.78 -16.51 7.28
N THR A 117 0.62 -15.87 7.15
CA THR A 117 0.11 -14.93 8.16
C THR A 117 -0.21 -15.64 9.48
N THR A 118 -0.72 -16.88 9.44
CA THR A 118 -0.94 -17.68 10.66
C THR A 118 0.37 -17.97 11.39
N ALA A 119 1.44 -18.33 10.68
CA ALA A 119 2.74 -18.57 11.29
C ALA A 119 3.33 -17.30 11.93
N ILE A 120 3.18 -16.16 11.26
CA ILE A 120 3.62 -14.85 11.81
C ILE A 120 2.84 -14.53 13.08
N LYS A 121 1.50 -14.64 13.06
CA LYS A 121 0.63 -14.36 14.21
C LYS A 121 1.05 -15.16 15.44
N VAL A 122 1.26 -16.46 15.28
CA VAL A 122 1.71 -17.35 16.37
C VAL A 122 3.03 -16.87 16.98
N GLN A 123 4.02 -16.53 16.14
CA GLN A 123 5.31 -16.03 16.59
C GLN A 123 5.19 -14.68 17.30
N GLN A 124 4.38 -13.77 16.78
CA GLN A 124 4.16 -12.45 17.36
C GLN A 124 3.48 -12.55 18.74
N LEU A 125 2.41 -13.34 18.87
CA LEU A 125 1.73 -13.55 20.16
C LEU A 125 2.69 -14.18 21.18
N ALA A 126 3.44 -15.22 20.81
CA ALA A 126 4.42 -15.86 21.69
C ALA A 126 5.58 -14.94 22.14
N SER A 127 5.91 -13.93 21.34
CA SER A 127 6.94 -12.94 21.67
C SER A 127 6.49 -11.84 22.63
N GLY A 128 5.24 -11.87 23.10
CA GLY A 128 4.66 -10.85 23.97
C GLY A 128 4.08 -9.65 23.21
N TYR A 129 3.71 -9.80 21.92
CA TYR A 129 2.91 -8.79 21.22
C TYR A 129 1.40 -8.88 21.55
N ALA A 130 1.03 -9.84 22.39
CA ALA A 130 -0.34 -10.11 22.79
C ALA A 130 -0.96 -8.95 23.57
N PHE A 131 -2.21 -8.62 23.25
CA PHE A 131 -3.05 -7.76 24.07
C PHE A 131 -3.35 -8.45 25.41
N HIS A 132 -2.94 -7.83 26.51
CA HIS A 132 -3.10 -8.38 27.87
C HIS A 132 -2.53 -9.79 28.07
N GLY A 133 -1.53 -10.19 27.27
CA GLY A 133 -0.92 -11.51 27.35
C GLY A 133 -1.77 -12.66 26.77
N ASP A 134 -2.90 -12.35 26.13
CA ASP A 134 -3.72 -13.35 25.45
C ASP A 134 -3.02 -13.85 24.16
N THR A 135 -2.68 -15.13 24.14
CA THR A 135 -2.01 -15.78 23.00
C THR A 135 -2.94 -16.64 22.15
N SER A 136 -4.25 -16.60 22.42
CA SER A 136 -5.27 -17.30 21.64
C SER A 136 -5.40 -16.68 20.25
N THR A 137 -4.97 -17.41 19.22
CA THR A 137 -4.96 -16.88 17.85
C THR A 137 -6.35 -16.56 17.30
N SER A 138 -7.43 -17.11 17.86
CA SER A 138 -8.81 -16.80 17.45
C SER A 138 -9.27 -15.41 17.87
N ASP A 139 -8.62 -14.81 18.86
CA ASP A 139 -8.99 -13.50 19.39
C ASP A 139 -8.33 -12.33 18.63
N TYR A 140 -7.52 -12.66 17.60
CA TYR A 140 -6.78 -11.70 16.79
C TYR A 140 -6.93 -11.93 15.29
N GLU A 141 -6.97 -10.84 14.54
CA GLU A 141 -6.69 -10.79 13.11
C GLU A 141 -5.19 -10.54 12.89
N GLU A 142 -4.58 -11.24 11.93
CA GLU A 142 -3.22 -10.87 11.48
C GLU A 142 -3.36 -9.83 10.39
N ASP A 143 -3.19 -8.57 10.77
CA ASP A 143 -3.68 -7.44 10.01
C ASP A 143 -2.53 -6.55 9.51
N HIS A 144 -2.75 -5.86 8.39
CA HIS A 144 -1.79 -4.94 7.79
C HIS A 144 -1.98 -3.53 8.33
N LEU A 145 -0.99 -2.96 9.03
CA LEU A 145 -1.06 -1.56 9.49
C LEU A 145 -1.27 -0.59 8.31
N ILE A 146 -0.46 -0.70 7.27
CA ILE A 146 -0.78 -0.12 5.97
C ILE A 146 -1.48 -1.20 5.16
N SER A 147 -2.76 -1.01 4.86
CA SER A 147 -3.55 -1.91 4.02
C SER A 147 -2.85 -2.26 2.70
N LEU A 148 -3.12 -3.46 2.15
CA LEU A 148 -2.71 -3.80 0.79
C LEU A 148 -3.27 -2.82 -0.25
N GLU A 149 -4.46 -2.24 0.00
CA GLU A 149 -5.10 -1.23 -0.84
C GLU A 149 -4.42 0.15 -0.79
N LEU A 150 -3.47 0.33 0.13
CA LEU A 150 -2.58 1.48 0.26
C LEU A 150 -1.11 1.08 0.02
N GLY A 151 -0.87 -0.10 -0.53
CA GLY A 151 0.47 -0.57 -0.88
C GLY A 151 1.32 -0.93 0.32
N GLY A 152 0.73 -1.49 1.39
CA GLY A 152 1.50 -2.11 2.47
C GLY A 152 2.21 -3.38 2.03
N SER A 153 3.31 -3.72 2.72
CA SER A 153 4.06 -4.95 2.50
C SER A 153 3.18 -6.17 2.86
N PRO A 154 3.09 -7.19 1.98
CA PRO A 154 2.11 -8.26 2.13
C PRO A 154 2.40 -9.23 3.28
N SER A 155 3.67 -9.47 3.60
CA SER A 155 4.07 -10.49 4.57
C SER A 155 5.18 -10.02 5.52
N SER A 156 5.46 -8.71 5.58
CA SER A 156 6.47 -8.20 6.50
C SER A 156 5.89 -8.05 7.90
N VAL A 157 6.61 -8.54 8.90
CA VAL A 157 6.32 -8.31 10.33
C VAL A 157 6.38 -6.82 10.70
N ALA A 158 7.06 -6.00 9.91
CA ALA A 158 7.08 -4.55 10.08
C ALA A 158 5.82 -3.86 9.53
N ASN A 159 4.93 -4.58 8.84
CA ASN A 159 3.60 -4.11 8.44
C ASN A 159 2.45 -4.97 8.99
N LEU A 160 2.76 -6.15 9.54
CA LEU A 160 1.78 -7.06 10.13
C LEU A 160 1.78 -6.97 11.66
N TRP A 161 0.58 -7.03 12.25
CA TRP A 161 0.41 -7.05 13.70
C TRP A 161 -0.82 -7.87 14.09
N PRO A 162 -0.86 -8.41 15.33
CA PRO A 162 -2.02 -9.11 15.82
C PRO A 162 -3.04 -8.08 16.34
N GLU A 163 -4.06 -7.78 15.55
CA GLU A 163 -5.14 -6.86 15.90
C GLU A 163 -6.22 -7.59 16.72
N PRO A 164 -6.49 -7.20 17.98
CA PRO A 164 -7.49 -7.88 18.80
C PRO A 164 -8.92 -7.53 18.36
N TYR A 165 -9.79 -8.55 18.21
CA TYR A 165 -11.20 -8.33 17.88
C TYR A 165 -12.00 -7.66 18.99
N ALA A 166 -11.57 -7.78 20.25
CA ALA A 166 -12.28 -7.27 21.43
C ALA A 166 -12.16 -5.75 21.65
N ALA A 167 -11.45 -5.03 20.78
CA ALA A 167 -11.33 -3.57 20.88
C ALA A 167 -12.68 -2.88 20.55
N ARG A 168 -13.14 -1.98 21.44
CA ARG A 168 -14.42 -1.24 21.30
C ARG A 168 -14.47 -0.45 19.99
N GLU A 169 -13.41 0.27 19.70
CA GLU A 169 -13.09 0.82 18.40
C GLU A 169 -11.99 -0.08 17.80
N GLY A 170 -12.34 -0.93 16.83
CA GLY A 170 -11.45 -2.01 16.36
C GLY A 170 -11.39 -2.15 14.84
N ALA A 171 -11.06 -3.36 14.37
CA ALA A 171 -10.84 -3.73 12.97
C ALA A 171 -11.86 -3.12 11.99
N ARG A 172 -13.15 -3.08 12.36
CA ARG A 172 -14.22 -2.51 11.51
C ARG A 172 -14.09 -1.00 11.27
N ALA A 173 -13.60 -0.25 12.26
CA ALA A 173 -13.34 1.18 12.09
C ALA A 173 -12.09 1.39 11.21
N LYS A 174 -11.07 0.54 11.39
CA LYS A 174 -9.89 0.51 10.54
C LYS A 174 -10.24 0.16 9.09
N ASP A 175 -11.05 -0.87 8.84
CA ASP A 175 -11.61 -1.21 7.53
C ASP A 175 -12.23 0.01 6.83
N ALA A 176 -13.06 0.77 7.56
CA ALA A 176 -13.71 1.95 7.00
C ALA A 176 -12.70 3.06 6.64
N LEU A 177 -11.66 3.24 7.46
CA LEU A 177 -10.55 4.15 7.15
C LEU A 177 -9.77 3.69 5.91
N GLU A 178 -9.42 2.41 5.82
CA GLU A 178 -8.66 1.85 4.69
C GLU A 178 -9.39 2.06 3.37
N ASN A 179 -10.66 1.65 3.32
CA ASN A 179 -11.52 1.87 2.16
C ASN A 179 -11.61 3.36 1.80
N ARG A 180 -11.74 4.23 2.81
CA ARG A 180 -11.83 5.68 2.59
C ARG A 180 -10.54 6.26 2.02
N LEU A 181 -9.39 5.90 2.57
CA LEU A 181 -8.09 6.34 2.09
C LEU A 181 -7.81 5.80 0.69
N HIS A 182 -8.16 4.53 0.42
CA HIS A 182 -8.04 3.93 -0.90
C HIS A 182 -8.79 4.74 -1.97
N VAL A 183 -10.06 5.05 -1.71
CA VAL A 183 -10.87 5.93 -2.59
C VAL A 183 -10.19 7.29 -2.80
N LEU A 184 -9.76 7.95 -1.72
CA LEU A 184 -9.12 9.27 -1.82
C LEU A 184 -7.81 9.23 -2.62
N VAL A 185 -7.03 8.16 -2.51
CA VAL A 185 -5.79 7.96 -3.27
C VAL A 185 -6.10 7.72 -4.75
N CYS A 186 -7.05 6.83 -5.07
CA CYS A 186 -7.40 6.53 -6.45
C CYS A 186 -8.15 7.66 -7.16
N GLU A 187 -8.85 8.52 -6.41
CA GLU A 187 -9.40 9.79 -6.90
C GLU A 187 -8.37 10.93 -6.94
N THR A 188 -7.10 10.67 -6.58
CA THR A 188 -6.00 11.66 -6.50
C THR A 188 -6.23 12.82 -5.54
N ARG A 189 -7.18 12.68 -4.60
CA ARG A 189 -7.51 13.70 -3.59
C ARG A 189 -6.54 13.73 -2.43
N VAL A 190 -5.86 12.61 -2.17
CA VAL A 190 -4.79 12.46 -1.18
C VAL A 190 -3.65 11.69 -1.84
N SER A 191 -2.40 12.10 -1.63
CA SER A 191 -1.26 11.32 -2.16
C SER A 191 -1.13 9.98 -1.44
N LEU A 192 -0.60 8.97 -2.13
CA LEU A 192 -0.33 7.65 -1.54
C LEU A 192 0.53 7.78 -0.27
N LEU A 193 1.59 8.59 -0.32
CA LEU A 193 2.49 8.80 0.82
C LEU A 193 1.76 9.44 2.01
N THR A 194 0.88 10.41 1.75
CA THR A 194 0.08 11.04 2.81
C THR A 194 -0.87 10.04 3.47
N ALA A 195 -1.52 9.18 2.69
CA ALA A 195 -2.40 8.14 3.22
C ALA A 195 -1.62 7.10 4.04
N GLN A 196 -0.52 6.58 3.49
CA GLN A 196 0.38 5.63 4.15
C GLN A 196 0.91 6.17 5.48
N LYS A 197 1.40 7.42 5.49
CA LYS A 197 1.88 8.06 6.72
C LYS A 197 0.77 8.25 7.74
N ALA A 198 -0.41 8.69 7.31
CA ALA A 198 -1.52 8.94 8.23
C ALA A 198 -1.96 7.66 8.96
N ILE A 199 -2.13 6.55 8.24
CA ILE A 199 -2.57 5.29 8.85
C ILE A 199 -1.47 4.64 9.71
N ALA A 200 -0.20 4.70 9.28
CA ALA A 200 0.92 4.13 10.01
C ALA A 200 1.28 4.91 11.29
N ASP A 201 1.17 6.24 11.28
CA ASP A 201 1.49 7.08 12.44
C ASP A 201 0.44 6.88 13.56
N ASN A 202 -0.85 6.98 13.24
CA ASN A 202 -1.96 6.74 14.16
C ASN A 202 -3.27 6.54 13.36
N TRP A 203 -3.66 5.28 13.17
CA TRP A 203 -4.86 4.95 12.40
C TRP A 203 -6.14 5.52 13.02
N TRP A 204 -6.22 5.71 14.34
CA TRP A 204 -7.42 6.30 14.97
C TRP A 204 -7.56 7.80 14.67
N ASP A 205 -6.45 8.54 14.70
CA ASP A 205 -6.45 9.95 14.30
C ASP A 205 -6.80 10.11 12.83
N ALA A 206 -6.26 9.22 11.98
CA ALA A 206 -6.63 9.17 10.57
C ALA A 206 -8.11 8.84 10.38
N TYR A 207 -8.68 7.90 11.14
CA TYR A 207 -10.12 7.59 11.11
C TYR A 207 -10.96 8.83 11.43
N ARG A 208 -10.66 9.53 12.53
CA ARG A 208 -11.36 10.76 12.90
C ARG A 208 -11.28 11.81 11.79
N LYS A 209 -10.11 11.98 11.18
CA LYS A 209 -9.90 12.92 10.09
C LYS A 209 -10.66 12.55 8.81
N TYR A 210 -10.43 11.36 8.26
CA TYR A 210 -10.89 11.01 6.91
C TYR A 210 -12.29 10.41 6.86
N VAL A 211 -12.78 9.84 7.98
CA VAL A 211 -14.10 9.19 8.06
C VAL A 211 -15.10 10.06 8.81
N VAL A 212 -14.74 10.55 10.01
CA VAL A 212 -15.70 11.29 10.86
C VAL A 212 -15.85 12.75 10.42
N THR A 213 -14.75 13.48 10.25
CA THR A 213 -14.82 14.92 9.94
C THR A 213 -15.11 15.23 8.48
N THR A 214 -15.18 14.21 7.61
CA THR A 214 -15.56 14.42 6.22
C THR A 214 -17.06 14.22 6.06
N PRO A 215 -17.83 15.27 5.70
CA PRO A 215 -19.24 15.08 5.37
C PRO A 215 -19.36 13.99 4.31
N ARG A 216 -20.29 13.04 4.50
CA ARG A 216 -20.67 12.12 3.42
C ARG A 216 -20.91 13.00 2.19
N PRO A 217 -20.29 12.72 1.02
CA PRO A 217 -20.61 13.48 -0.17
C PRO A 217 -22.13 13.40 -0.35
N VAL A 218 -22.81 14.53 -0.18
CA VAL A 218 -24.14 14.67 -0.75
C VAL A 218 -23.87 14.56 -2.23
N VAL A 219 -24.15 13.40 -2.81
CA VAL A 219 -24.19 13.24 -4.26
C VAL A 219 -25.31 14.17 -4.71
N LYS A 220 -24.99 15.43 -4.99
CA LYS A 220 -25.82 16.24 -5.87
C LYS A 220 -25.91 15.43 -7.15
N PRO A 221 -27.11 15.16 -7.70
CA PRO A 221 -27.21 14.57 -9.02
C PRO A 221 -26.38 15.45 -9.97
N GLN A 222 -25.22 14.97 -10.37
CA GLN A 222 -24.52 15.57 -11.51
C GLN A 222 -25.46 15.38 -12.70
N PRO A 223 -25.64 16.39 -13.56
CA PRO A 223 -26.27 16.17 -14.85
C PRO A 223 -25.44 15.10 -15.57
N VAL A 224 -25.95 13.88 -15.60
CA VAL A 224 -25.34 12.79 -16.36
C VAL A 224 -25.43 13.23 -17.80
N ALA A 225 -24.29 13.57 -18.41
CA ALA A 225 -24.22 13.67 -19.87
C ALA A 225 -24.79 12.36 -20.44
N PRO A 226 -25.67 12.39 -21.46
CA PRO A 226 -26.31 11.18 -21.94
C PRO A 226 -25.24 10.14 -22.25
N ALA A 227 -25.28 9.01 -21.55
CA ALA A 227 -24.44 7.87 -21.90
C ALA A 227 -24.72 7.53 -23.38
N PRO A 228 -23.71 7.17 -24.18
CA PRO A 228 -23.97 6.60 -25.48
C PRO A 228 -24.92 5.40 -25.29
N PRO A 229 -25.92 5.20 -26.17
CA PRO A 229 -26.90 4.14 -25.98
C PRO A 229 -26.17 2.79 -26.02
N THR A 230 -25.88 2.23 -24.85
CA THR A 230 -25.50 0.83 -24.73
C THR A 230 -26.74 0.03 -25.08
N THR A 231 -26.77 -0.58 -26.26
CA THR A 231 -27.75 -1.62 -26.58
C THR A 231 -27.63 -2.71 -25.52
N HIS A 232 -28.50 -2.69 -24.53
CA HIS A 232 -28.57 -3.70 -23.50
C HIS A 232 -28.99 -5.02 -24.16
N ILE A 233 -28.03 -5.94 -24.26
CA ILE A 233 -28.29 -7.30 -24.71
C ILE A 233 -29.07 -8.00 -23.60
N VAL A 234 -30.26 -8.51 -23.92
CA VAL A 234 -31.17 -9.15 -22.96
C VAL A 234 -31.57 -10.54 -23.42
N HIS A 235 -31.87 -11.43 -22.47
CA HIS A 235 -32.31 -12.79 -22.76
C HIS A 235 -33.83 -12.92 -22.65
N PRO A 236 -34.52 -13.51 -23.64
CA PRO A 236 -35.95 -13.78 -23.55
C PRO A 236 -36.34 -14.54 -22.29
N GLY A 237 -37.34 -14.05 -21.58
CA GLY A 237 -37.85 -14.64 -20.35
C GLY A 237 -37.05 -14.31 -19.09
N ALA A 238 -35.86 -13.70 -19.19
CA ALA A 238 -35.10 -13.28 -18.01
C ALA A 238 -35.83 -12.16 -17.25
N PHE A 239 -35.61 -12.08 -15.94
CA PHE A 239 -36.17 -11.01 -15.12
C PHE A 239 -35.61 -9.65 -15.51
N CYS A 240 -36.43 -8.62 -15.33
CA CYS A 240 -36.06 -7.24 -15.58
C CYS A 240 -36.59 -6.34 -14.45
N ALA A 241 -35.85 -5.27 -14.17
CA ALA A 241 -36.12 -4.42 -13.01
C ALA A 241 -37.20 -3.37 -13.26
N VAL A 242 -37.35 -2.90 -14.50
CA VAL A 242 -38.18 -1.72 -14.83
C VAL A 242 -39.17 -2.05 -15.93
N ARG A 243 -40.48 -1.98 -15.63
CA ARG A 243 -41.56 -2.12 -16.63
C ARG A 243 -41.35 -1.13 -17.77
N GLY A 244 -41.46 -1.59 -19.00
CA GLY A 244 -41.29 -0.77 -20.19
C GLY A 244 -39.84 -0.57 -20.63
N ALA A 245 -38.84 -1.06 -19.88
CA ALA A 245 -37.46 -1.08 -20.36
C ALA A 245 -37.36 -1.83 -21.69
N THR A 246 -36.54 -1.33 -22.60
CA THR A 246 -36.28 -1.92 -23.92
C THR A 246 -34.89 -2.55 -23.97
N GLY A 247 -34.75 -3.66 -24.67
CA GLY A 247 -33.48 -4.32 -24.93
C GLY A 247 -33.49 -5.03 -26.27
N VAL A 248 -32.36 -5.58 -26.68
CA VAL A 248 -32.24 -6.41 -27.88
C VAL A 248 -31.64 -7.77 -27.52
N THR A 249 -32.03 -8.85 -28.17
CA THR A 249 -31.31 -10.11 -28.03
C THR A 249 -29.97 -10.04 -28.76
N THR A 250 -29.09 -11.02 -28.54
CA THR A 250 -27.86 -11.19 -29.35
C THR A 250 -28.14 -11.36 -30.84
N THR A 251 -29.36 -11.77 -31.20
CA THR A 251 -29.85 -11.89 -32.58
C THR A 251 -30.57 -10.63 -33.10
N GLY A 252 -30.54 -9.52 -32.34
CA GLY A 252 -31.12 -8.24 -32.74
C GLY A 252 -32.64 -8.13 -32.55
N ARG A 253 -33.30 -9.09 -31.90
CA ARG A 253 -34.75 -9.03 -31.65
C ARG A 253 -35.06 -8.03 -30.55
N ALA A 254 -35.94 -7.07 -30.82
CA ALA A 254 -36.40 -6.10 -29.83
C ALA A 254 -37.22 -6.77 -28.71
N MET A 255 -36.96 -6.35 -27.49
CA MET A 255 -37.55 -6.86 -26.26
C MET A 255 -38.05 -5.72 -25.39
N VAL A 256 -39.17 -5.93 -24.70
CA VAL A 256 -39.75 -5.03 -23.72
C VAL A 256 -39.98 -5.77 -22.40
N CYS A 257 -39.62 -5.14 -21.29
CA CYS A 257 -39.87 -5.62 -19.95
C CYS A 257 -41.35 -5.46 -19.57
N LYS A 258 -42.12 -6.55 -19.54
CA LYS A 258 -43.56 -6.52 -19.22
C LYS A 258 -44.05 -7.76 -18.48
N THR A 259 -45.10 -7.57 -17.68
CA THR A 259 -45.92 -8.65 -17.13
C THR A 259 -46.91 -9.15 -18.18
N THR A 260 -47.47 -10.33 -18.00
CA THR A 260 -48.61 -10.84 -18.78
C THR A 260 -49.79 -11.14 -17.85
N SER A 261 -50.96 -11.42 -18.42
CA SER A 261 -52.13 -11.90 -17.66
C SER A 261 -51.84 -13.18 -16.86
N THR A 262 -50.87 -13.98 -17.31
CA THR A 262 -50.47 -15.25 -16.71
C THR A 262 -49.18 -15.19 -15.87
N ASP A 263 -48.46 -14.06 -15.86
CA ASP A 263 -47.22 -13.91 -15.09
C ASP A 263 -47.04 -12.45 -14.65
N SER A 264 -47.25 -12.23 -13.34
CA SER A 264 -47.17 -10.94 -12.69
C SER A 264 -45.74 -10.43 -12.48
N ARG A 265 -44.72 -11.23 -12.82
CA ARG A 265 -43.31 -10.83 -12.69
C ARG A 265 -42.82 -10.14 -13.95
N LEU A 266 -42.00 -9.12 -13.76
CA LEU A 266 -41.37 -8.39 -14.86
C LEU A 266 -40.29 -9.25 -15.52
N ARG A 267 -40.52 -9.56 -16.79
CA ARG A 267 -39.59 -10.33 -17.63
C ARG A 267 -39.41 -9.69 -18.99
N TRP A 268 -38.25 -9.91 -19.60
CA TRP A 268 -37.97 -9.55 -20.98
C TRP A 268 -38.84 -10.39 -21.92
N ARG A 269 -39.75 -9.74 -22.64
CA ARG A 269 -40.61 -10.38 -23.64
C ARG A 269 -40.38 -9.70 -24.98
N SER A 270 -40.69 -10.37 -26.09
CA SER A 270 -40.62 -9.68 -27.38
C SER A 270 -41.47 -8.41 -27.33
N ALA A 271 -40.90 -7.32 -27.85
CA ALA A 271 -41.56 -6.02 -27.93
C ALA A 271 -42.97 -6.20 -28.52
#